data_AF-R0JVZ3-F1
#
_entry.id   AF-R0JVZ3-F1
#
_cell.length_a   1.000
_cell.length_b   1.000
_cell.length_c   1.000
_cell.angle_alpha   90.00
_cell.angle_beta   90.00
_cell.angle_gamma   90.00
#
_symmetry.space_group_name_H-M   'P 1'
#
loop_
_entity.id
_entity.type
_entity.pdbx_description
1 polymer ?
#
loop_
_entity_poly.entity_id
_entity_poly.type
_entity_poly.pdbx_seq_one_letter_code
_entity_poly.pdbx_strand_id
1 'polypeptide(L)' 'MEKPINHRLFVTRILHEFESDTFFPEIDYNVYKLLTEYPGVPAEVQEENGIQYKFEVYEKTVLAQ' A
#
# COMPACT_ATOMS: atom_id res chain seq x y z
N MET A 1 -19.76 16.43 -5.32
CA MET A 1 -18.83 16.72 -4.21
C MET A 1 -17.49 16.06 -4.53
N GLU A 2 -16.78 16.59 -5.53
CA GLU A 2 -15.38 16.22 -5.75
C GLU A 2 -14.56 17.13 -4.86
N LYS A 3 -14.21 16.65 -3.67
CA LYS A 3 -13.07 17.24 -2.97
C LYS A 3 -11.81 16.64 -3.62
N PRO A 4 -10.74 17.42 -3.85
CA PRO A 4 -9.44 16.88 -4.21
C PRO A 4 -8.91 16.12 -2.97
N ILE A 5 -9.42 14.93 -2.75
CA ILE A 5 -9.06 14.09 -1.61
C ILE A 5 -7.74 13.45 -1.99
N ASN A 6 -6.68 13.82 -1.26
CA ASN A 6 -5.42 13.09 -1.26
C ASN A 6 -5.73 11.63 -0.91
N HIS A 7 -5.63 10.74 -1.88
CA HIS A 7 -5.95 9.33 -1.71
C HIS A 7 -4.68 8.58 -1.35
N ARG A 8 -4.68 7.87 -0.21
CA ARG A 8 -3.62 6.97 0.19
C ARG A 8 -4.11 5.53 0.23
N LEU A 9 -3.25 4.60 -0.16
CA LEU A 9 -3.46 3.16 0.01
C LEU A 9 -2.52 2.69 1.11
N PHE A 10 -3.08 2.17 2.19
CA PHE A 10 -2.33 1.46 3.23
C PHE A 10 -2.42 -0.03 2.92
N VAL A 11 -1.32 -0.60 2.48
CA VAL A 11 -1.27 -1.97 1.96
C VAL A 11 -0.38 -2.82 2.84
N THR A 12 -0.93 -3.90 3.39
CA THR A 12 -0.12 -4.95 4.02
C THR A 12 0.26 -5.96 2.94
N ARG A 13 1.55 -6.00 2.59
CA ARG A 13 2.10 -6.99 1.65
C ARG A 13 2.39 -8.27 2.39
N ILE A 14 1.54 -9.27 2.18
CA ILE A 14 1.81 -10.63 2.65
C ILE A 14 2.86 -11.26 1.74
N LEU A 15 3.98 -11.72 2.31
CA LEU A 15 5.10 -12.33 1.58
C LEU A 15 4.90 -13.84 1.44
N HIS A 16 3.67 -14.24 1.15
CA HIS A 16 3.25 -15.63 0.96
C HIS A 16 2.02 -15.66 0.05
N GLU A 17 1.88 -16.74 -0.73
CA GLU A 17 0.72 -16.94 -1.59
C GLU A 17 -0.35 -17.76 -0.87
N PHE A 18 -1.61 -17.34 -0.98
CA PHE A 18 -2.77 -18.06 -0.44
C PHE A 18 -3.81 -18.27 -1.54
N GLU A 19 -4.49 -19.41 -1.50
CA GLU A 19 -5.66 -19.65 -2.35
C GLU A 19 -6.71 -18.57 -2.08
N SER A 20 -7.13 -17.87 -3.13
CA SER A 20 -7.98 -16.68 -3.03
C SER A 20 -9.04 -16.71 -4.13
N ASP A 21 -10.26 -16.30 -3.80
CA ASP A 21 -11.38 -16.16 -4.74
C ASP A 21 -11.60 -14.70 -5.21
N THR A 22 -10.97 -13.74 -4.53
CA THR A 22 -11.17 -12.29 -4.73
C THR A 22 -9.84 -11.52 -4.77
N PHE A 23 -9.71 -10.74 -5.84
CA PHE A 23 -8.62 -9.84 -6.25
C PHE A 23 -8.59 -8.45 -5.58
N PHE A 24 -7.48 -7.98 -5.00
CA PHE A 24 -7.23 -6.53 -4.93
C PHE A 24 -6.87 -6.03 -6.35
N PRO A 25 -7.42 -4.89 -6.82
CA PRO A 25 -7.09 -4.36 -8.15
C PRO A 25 -5.60 -4.02 -8.26
N GLU A 26 -5.07 -4.04 -9.49
CA GLU A 26 -3.69 -3.64 -9.72
C GLU A 26 -3.45 -2.17 -9.31
N ILE A 27 -2.33 -1.92 -8.64
CA ILE A 27 -1.91 -0.56 -8.28
C ILE A 27 -1.19 0.04 -9.49
N ASP A 28 -1.76 1.12 -10.05
CA ASP A 28 -1.06 1.91 -11.06
C ASP A 28 0.04 2.75 -10.41
N TYR A 29 1.28 2.26 -10.49
CA TYR A 29 2.46 2.93 -9.95
C TYR A 29 2.86 4.23 -10.67
N ASN A 30 2.21 4.57 -11.78
CA ASN A 30 2.35 5.90 -12.39
C ASN A 30 1.56 6.95 -11.60
N VAL A 31 0.41 6.55 -11.05
CA VAL A 31 -0.51 7.40 -10.28
C VAL A 31 -0.21 7.34 -8.79
N TYR A 32 0.13 6.16 -8.27
CA TYR A 32 0.38 5.91 -6.84
C TYR A 32 1.87 5.70 -6.59
N LYS A 33 2.47 6.57 -5.78
CA LYS A 33 3.89 6.47 -5.40
C LYS A 33 4.02 5.90 -4.01
N LEU A 34 4.92 4.93 -3.87
CA LEU A 34 5.29 4.38 -2.57
C LEU A 34 6.03 5.45 -1.77
N LEU A 35 5.59 5.70 -0.55
CA LEU A 35 6.28 6.55 0.40
C LEU A 35 7.43 5.75 1.04
N THR A 36 8.60 6.39 1.18
CA THR A 36 9.76 5.78 1.86
C THR A 36 9.46 5.45 3.33
N GLU A 37 8.71 6.33 4.00
CA GLU A 37 8.27 6.18 5.37
C GLU A 37 6.91 6.86 5.58
N TYR A 38 6.17 6.44 6.61
CA TYR A 38 4.96 7.12 7.05
C TYR A 38 4.90 7.11 8.59
N PRO A 39 4.61 8.25 9.25
CA PRO A 39 4.61 8.32 10.71
C PRO A 39 3.69 7.26 11.35
N GLY A 40 4.28 6.45 12.24
CA GLY A 40 3.56 5.37 12.94
C GLY A 40 3.41 4.07 12.16
N VAL A 41 3.98 3.97 10.95
CA VAL A 41 4.01 2.73 10.16
C VAL A 41 5.46 2.21 10.13
N PRO A 42 5.73 1.02 10.69
CA PRO A 42 7.07 0.44 10.67
C PRO A 42 7.47 0.00 9.26
N ALA A 43 8.73 0.22 8.90
CA ALA A 43 9.26 -0.07 7.57
C ALA A 43 9.84 -1.49 7.46
N GLU A 44 10.14 -2.13 8.60
CA GLU A 44 10.70 -3.46 8.66
C GLU A 44 9.67 -4.55 8.30
N VAL A 45 10.18 -5.69 7.84
CA VAL A 45 9.37 -6.91 7.70
C VAL A 45 8.99 -7.41 9.09
N GLN A 46 7.72 -7.77 9.23
CA GLN A 46 7.15 -8.40 10.41
C GLN A 46 6.88 -9.86 10.13
N GLU A 47 6.78 -10.65 11.20
CA GLU A 47 6.47 -12.09 11.11
C GLU A 47 5.50 -12.47 12.22
N GLU A 48 4.42 -13.16 11.85
CA GLU A 48 3.46 -13.71 12.79
C GLU A 48 3.04 -15.10 12.30
N ASN A 49 3.07 -16.10 13.18
CA ASN A 49 2.75 -17.50 12.86
C ASN A 49 3.55 -18.05 11.65
N GLY A 50 4.79 -17.60 11.47
CA GLY A 50 5.67 -17.99 10.36
C GLY A 50 5.32 -17.33 9.01
N ILE A 51 4.38 -16.38 8.99
CA ILE A 51 4.01 -15.63 7.80
C ILE A 51 4.65 -14.25 7.90
N GLN A 52 5.49 -13.93 6.91
CA GLN A 52 6.12 -12.63 6.82
C GLN A 52 5.24 -11.63 6.06
N TYR A 53 5.22 -10.39 6.52
CA TYR A 53 4.51 -9.29 5.86
C TYR A 53 5.20 -7.94 6.11
N LYS A 54 4.90 -6.94 5.28
CA LYS A 54 5.35 -5.56 5.50
C LYS A 54 4.24 -4.56 5.23
N PHE A 55 4.35 -3.38 5.81
CA PHE A 55 3.43 -2.28 5.54
C PHE A 55 4.00 -1.35 4.47
N GLU A 56 3.15 -0.99 3.52
CA GLU A 56 3.45 -0.04 2.47
C GLU A 56 2.37 1.04 2.44
N VAL A 57 2.78 2.29 2.27
CA VAL A 57 1.85 3.41 2.10
C VAL A 57 2.10 4.01 0.73
N TYR A 58 1.08 3.96 -0.11
CA TYR A 58 1.09 4.62 -1.42
C TYR A 58 0.28 5.89 -1.36
N GLU A 59 0.77 6.96 -1.98
CA GLU A 59 0.05 8.22 -2.11
C GLU A 59 -0.24 8.51 -3.58
N LYS A 60 -1.48 8.88 -3.89
CA LYS A 60 -1.87 9.33 -5.22
C LYS A 60 -1.17 10.65 -5.52
N THR A 61 -0.35 10.67 -6.56
CA THR A 61 0.25 11.90 -7.06
C THR A 61 -0.85 12.76 -7.67
N VAL A 62 -0.99 13.98 -7.16
CA VAL A 62 -1.72 15.03 -7.86
C VAL A 62 -0.71 15.64 -8.82
N LEU A 63 -0.87 15.44 -10.14
CA LEU A 63 -0.07 16.20 -11.10
C LEU A 63 -0.31 17.68 -10.81
N ALA A 64 0.73 18.39 -10.39
CA ALA A 64 0.70 19.85 -10.38
C ALA A 64 0.51 20.30 -11.84
N GLN A 65 -0.64 20.91 -12.13
CA GLN A 65 -0.85 21.65 -13.38
C GLN A 65 0.00 22.92 -13.39
#